data_AF-A0A9N7QPA2-F1
#
_entry.id   AF-A0A9N7QPA2-F1
#
_cell.length_a   1.000
_cell.length_b   1.000
_cell.length_c   1.000
_cell.angle_alpha   90.00
_cell.angle_beta   90.00
_cell.angle_gamma   90.00
#
_symmetry.space_group_name_H-M   'P 1'
#
loop_
_entity.id
_entity.type
_entity.pdbx_description
1 polymer ?
#
loop_
_entity_poly.entity_id
_entity_poly.type
_entity_poly.pdbx_seq_one_letter_code
_entity_poly.pdbx_strand_id
1 'polypeptide(L)'
;MNLLRILLSNPAVWEKTALIVGYDENGGFFDHVVPPTAPEGTPGEYLTVPDINSVSGAGGIRGPIGLGYRVPGIVISPFSCGGLMVHDVFDHTSQLKLISKRFSVPVPNLTPWRDSTVGDMTSAFNFAVPPNPSRPSLSHPGLAALPKLPQCIPNVWLGTVGVNPNPYTGSPQGIPYRVPFPQSLPSQETTPARGIPSGPC
;
A
#
# COMPACT_ATOMS: atom_id res chain seq x y z
N MET A 1 4.03 11.71 -17.83
CA MET A 1 3.60 10.32 -17.60
C MET A 1 2.90 9.81 -18.86
N ASN A 2 3.61 9.03 -19.69
CA ASN A 2 3.21 8.73 -21.08
C ASN A 2 2.59 7.34 -21.27
N LEU A 3 2.78 6.39 -20.34
CA LEU A 3 2.31 5.00 -20.50
C LEU A 3 0.79 4.90 -20.67
N LEU A 4 0.02 5.54 -19.78
CA LEU A 4 -1.44 5.52 -19.87
C LEU A 4 -1.94 6.18 -21.17
N ARG A 5 -1.23 7.20 -21.69
CA ARG A 5 -1.57 7.81 -22.99
C ARG A 5 -1.36 6.84 -24.16
N ILE A 6 -0.35 5.97 -24.09
CA ILE A 6 -0.09 4.93 -25.10
C ILE A 6 -1.19 3.86 -25.05
N LEU A 7 -1.56 3.38 -23.86
CA LEU A 7 -2.66 2.42 -23.72
C LEU A 7 -3.97 2.99 -24.25
N LEU A 8 -4.25 4.27 -23.97
CA LEU A 8 -5.44 4.97 -24.44
C LEU A 8 -5.43 5.32 -25.94
N SER A 9 -4.28 5.27 -26.64
CA SER A 9 -4.21 5.65 -28.06
C SER A 9 -4.80 4.60 -29.00
N ASN A 10 -4.99 3.37 -28.53
CA ASN A 10 -5.66 2.30 -29.26
C ASN A 10 -6.92 1.85 -28.51
N PRO A 11 -8.12 2.37 -28.88
CA PRO A 11 -9.37 2.03 -28.20
C PRO A 11 -9.66 0.53 -28.15
N ALA A 12 -9.40 -0.19 -29.25
CA ALA A 12 -9.67 -1.63 -29.34
C ALA A 12 -8.83 -2.47 -28.36
N VAL A 13 -7.67 -1.97 -27.95
CA VAL A 13 -6.82 -2.58 -26.91
C VAL A 13 -7.28 -2.11 -25.53
N TRP A 14 -7.48 -0.80 -25.35
CA TRP A 14 -7.86 -0.21 -24.06
C TRP A 14 -9.14 -0.82 -23.49
N GLU A 15 -10.16 -1.03 -24.32
CA GLU A 15 -11.46 -1.63 -23.96
C GLU A 15 -11.35 -2.99 -23.25
N LYS A 16 -10.21 -3.68 -23.40
CA LYS A 16 -9.95 -5.02 -22.87
C LYS A 16 -8.75 -5.06 -21.92
N THR A 17 -8.24 -3.91 -21.50
CA THR A 17 -7.00 -3.79 -20.73
C THR A 17 -7.27 -3.56 -19.24
N ALA A 18 -6.43 -4.17 -18.40
CA ALA A 18 -6.26 -3.79 -17.00
C ALA A 18 -4.79 -3.44 -16.76
N LEU A 19 -4.51 -2.20 -16.34
CA LEU A 19 -3.20 -1.78 -15.89
C LEU A 19 -3.15 -1.87 -14.37
N ILE A 20 -2.26 -2.71 -13.84
CA ILE A 20 -2.03 -2.86 -12.41
C ILE A 20 -0.70 -2.18 -12.09
N VAL A 21 -0.73 -1.21 -11.18
CA VAL A 21 0.45 -0.54 -10.65
C VAL A 21 0.62 -1.00 -9.21
N GLY A 22 1.66 -1.80 -8.96
CA GLY A 22 2.09 -2.20 -7.64
C GLY A 22 3.50 -1.67 -7.34
N TYR A 23 3.85 -1.63 -6.07
CA TYR A 23 5.21 -1.37 -5.58
C TYR A 23 5.78 -2.69 -5.08
N ASP A 24 7.08 -2.91 -5.23
CA ASP A 24 7.74 -4.15 -4.80
C ASP A 24 7.94 -4.22 -3.28
N GLU A 25 8.11 -3.07 -2.61
CA GLU A 25 8.31 -2.97 -1.17
C GLU A 25 7.85 -1.61 -0.59
N ASN A 26 7.86 -1.44 0.74
CA ASN A 26 7.29 -0.29 1.46
C ASN A 26 8.27 0.86 1.74
N GLY A 27 9.49 0.79 1.26
CA GLY A 27 10.61 1.72 1.47
C GLY A 27 11.23 1.65 2.85
N GLY A 28 10.88 0.67 3.69
CA GLY A 28 11.23 0.63 5.11
C GLY A 28 10.55 1.69 5.97
N PHE A 29 9.58 2.43 5.42
CA PHE A 29 8.79 3.40 6.18
C PHE A 29 7.81 2.69 7.12
N PHE A 30 7.45 3.37 8.22
CA PHE A 30 6.49 2.86 9.18
C PHE A 30 5.09 2.69 8.56
N ASP A 31 4.49 1.52 8.81
CA ASP A 31 3.08 1.25 8.58
C ASP A 31 2.44 0.84 9.92
N HIS A 32 1.25 1.34 10.20
CA HIS A 32 0.48 1.04 11.41
C HIS A 32 -0.26 -0.30 11.35
N VAL A 33 -0.46 -0.88 10.16
CA VAL A 33 -1.15 -2.17 10.04
C VAL A 33 -0.17 -3.31 10.18
N VAL A 34 -0.42 -4.15 11.18
CA VAL A 34 0.31 -5.41 11.38
C VAL A 34 -0.01 -6.35 10.21
N PRO A 35 1.01 -6.84 9.48
CA PRO A 35 0.77 -7.69 8.33
C PRO A 35 0.27 -9.07 8.75
N PRO A 36 -0.63 -9.71 7.98
CA PRO A 36 -1.01 -11.09 8.21
C PRO A 36 0.19 -12.02 8.12
N THR A 37 0.31 -12.91 9.11
CA THR A 37 1.35 -13.93 9.19
C THR A 37 0.72 -15.30 9.38
N ALA A 38 1.33 -16.32 8.78
CA ALA A 38 0.88 -17.68 8.96
C ALA A 38 1.15 -18.16 10.40
N PRO A 39 0.38 -19.12 10.93
CA PRO A 39 0.70 -19.79 12.19
C PRO A 39 2.03 -20.54 12.13
N GLU A 40 2.69 -20.71 13.27
CA GLU A 40 3.97 -21.42 13.36
C GLU A 40 3.89 -22.84 12.79
N GLY A 41 4.91 -23.22 12.02
CA GLY A 41 4.98 -24.53 11.37
C GLY A 41 4.18 -24.65 10.07
N THR A 42 3.52 -23.57 9.61
CA THR A 42 2.82 -23.58 8.31
C THR A 42 3.82 -23.88 7.17
N PRO A 43 3.64 -24.96 6.40
CA PRO A 43 4.57 -25.36 5.35
C PRO A 43 4.73 -24.26 4.27
N GLY A 44 5.98 -23.93 3.95
CA GLY A 44 6.31 -22.92 2.93
C GLY A 44 6.12 -21.47 3.39
N GLU A 45 5.70 -21.22 4.63
CA GLU A 45 5.44 -19.87 5.17
C GLU A 45 6.39 -19.45 6.29
N TYR A 46 7.40 -20.27 6.59
CA TYR A 46 8.36 -20.04 7.68
C TYR A 46 9.78 -20.22 7.21
N LEU A 47 10.72 -19.49 7.82
CA LEU A 47 12.14 -19.66 7.58
C LEU A 47 12.62 -21.04 8.08
N THR A 48 12.99 -21.90 7.15
CA THR A 48 13.42 -23.28 7.42
C THR A 48 14.94 -23.47 7.45
N VAL A 49 15.73 -22.40 7.27
CA VAL A 49 17.20 -22.53 7.14
C VAL A 49 17.81 -23.26 8.36
N PRO A 50 18.63 -24.30 8.14
CA PRO A 50 19.16 -25.14 9.23
C PRO A 50 20.12 -24.34 10.11
N ASP A 51 20.94 -23.49 9.51
CA ASP A 51 21.99 -22.75 10.20
C ASP A 51 21.60 -21.29 10.51
N ILE A 52 20.32 -21.02 10.82
CA ILE A 52 19.85 -19.64 11.12
C ILE A 52 20.66 -18.98 12.24
N ASN A 53 21.22 -19.80 13.14
CA ASN A 53 22.07 -19.38 14.25
C ASN A 53 23.53 -19.10 13.83
N SER A 54 23.95 -19.51 12.62
CA SER A 54 25.30 -19.28 12.10
C SER A 54 25.47 -17.92 11.43
N VAL A 55 24.36 -17.27 11.05
CA VAL A 55 24.39 -15.94 10.43
C VAL A 55 24.45 -14.88 11.54
N SER A 56 25.62 -14.30 11.74
CA SER A 56 25.82 -13.18 12.69
C SER A 56 24.85 -12.04 12.39
N GLY A 57 24.07 -11.63 13.39
CA GLY A 57 23.04 -10.58 13.26
C GLY A 57 21.62 -11.07 12.97
N ALA A 58 21.42 -12.35 12.60
CA ALA A 58 20.07 -12.89 12.35
C ALA A 58 19.25 -13.13 13.64
N GLY A 59 19.90 -13.10 14.81
CA GLY A 59 19.24 -13.31 16.11
C GLY A 59 18.68 -14.73 16.32
N GLY A 60 18.88 -15.66 15.38
CA GLY A 60 18.37 -17.04 15.46
C GLY A 60 16.85 -17.18 15.36
N ILE A 61 16.13 -16.09 15.05
CA ILE A 61 14.67 -16.07 15.10
C ILE A 61 14.09 -16.75 13.86
N ARG A 62 13.41 -17.88 14.05
CA ARG A 62 12.57 -18.49 13.02
C ARG A 62 11.25 -17.73 12.95
N GLY A 63 11.11 -16.87 11.95
CA GLY A 63 9.92 -16.05 11.74
C GLY A 63 9.04 -16.54 10.58
N PRO A 64 7.75 -16.16 10.59
CA PRO A 64 6.92 -16.25 9.40
C PRO A 64 7.51 -15.37 8.29
N ILE A 65 7.39 -15.81 7.04
CA ILE A 65 7.69 -15.00 5.85
C ILE A 65 6.66 -13.86 5.77
N GLY A 66 5.37 -14.20 5.97
CA GLY A 66 4.27 -13.24 6.02
C GLY A 66 3.95 -12.57 4.68
N LEU A 67 2.96 -11.68 4.67
CA LEU A 67 2.63 -10.87 3.48
C LEU A 67 3.53 -9.63 3.33
N GLY A 68 4.31 -9.29 4.36
CA GLY A 68 5.08 -8.04 4.40
C GLY A 68 4.22 -6.81 4.67
N TYR A 69 4.86 -5.64 4.79
CA TYR A 69 4.16 -4.37 4.99
C TYR A 69 3.30 -3.99 3.79
N ARG A 70 2.28 -3.15 4.01
CA ARG A 70 1.40 -2.76 2.91
C ARG A 70 2.15 -1.88 1.92
N VAL A 71 1.82 -2.11 0.67
CA VAL A 71 2.24 -1.31 -0.46
C VAL A 71 1.01 -0.78 -1.20
N PRO A 72 1.09 0.39 -1.85
CA PRO A 72 0.00 0.85 -2.70
C PRO A 72 -0.24 -0.13 -3.86
N GLY A 73 -1.51 -0.39 -4.17
CA GLY A 73 -1.93 -1.15 -5.35
C GLY A 73 -3.03 -0.37 -6.07
N ILE A 74 -2.85 -0.14 -7.37
CA ILE A 74 -3.80 0.64 -8.19
C ILE A 74 -4.18 -0.18 -9.42
N VAL A 75 -5.48 -0.32 -9.66
CA VAL A 75 -6.04 -1.00 -10.83
C VAL A 75 -6.76 0.01 -11.73
N ILE A 76 -6.23 0.21 -12.94
CA ILE A 76 -6.73 1.17 -13.91
C ILE A 76 -7.27 0.41 -15.12
N SER A 77 -8.60 0.40 -15.30
CA SER A 77 -9.28 -0.37 -16.33
C SER A 77 -10.65 0.22 -16.66
N PRO A 78 -11.18 0.00 -17.88
CA PRO A 78 -12.60 0.24 -18.17
C PRO A 78 -13.56 -0.51 -17.24
N PHE A 79 -13.08 -1.58 -16.61
CA PHE A 79 -13.83 -2.42 -15.66
C PHE A 79 -13.68 -1.97 -14.20
N SER A 80 -12.81 -1.01 -13.88
CA SER A 80 -12.62 -0.48 -12.51
C SER A 80 -13.14 0.95 -12.33
N CYS A 81 -14.02 1.40 -13.23
CA CYS A 81 -14.59 2.76 -13.19
C CYS A 81 -15.50 2.98 -11.98
N GLY A 82 -15.46 4.20 -11.42
CA GLY A 82 -16.31 4.61 -10.30
C GLY A 82 -15.59 5.00 -9.01
N GLY A 83 -14.26 5.09 -9.01
CA GLY A 83 -13.50 5.45 -7.80
C GLY A 83 -13.59 4.35 -6.72
N LEU A 84 -13.64 3.10 -7.16
CA LEU A 84 -13.78 1.94 -6.29
C LEU A 84 -12.60 1.84 -5.32
N MET A 85 -12.91 1.67 -4.03
CA MET A 85 -11.94 1.28 -3.01
C MET A 85 -12.29 -0.12 -2.54
N VAL A 86 -11.33 -1.04 -2.64
CA VAL A 86 -11.48 -2.43 -2.21
C VAL A 86 -10.65 -2.62 -0.95
N HIS A 87 -11.25 -3.28 0.05
CA HIS A 87 -10.64 -3.52 1.36
C HIS A 87 -10.28 -4.98 1.61
N ASP A 88 -10.41 -5.83 0.58
CA ASP A 88 -9.98 -7.23 0.63
C ASP A 88 -8.46 -7.32 0.87
N VAL A 89 -8.02 -8.44 1.44
CA VAL A 89 -6.60 -8.70 1.68
C VAL A 89 -5.96 -9.16 0.37
N PHE A 90 -5.04 -8.35 -0.15
CA PHE A 90 -4.22 -8.69 -1.31
C PHE A 90 -2.73 -8.63 -0.99
N ASP A 91 -1.95 -9.43 -1.70
CA ASP A 91 -0.50 -9.35 -1.76
C ASP A 91 -0.02 -9.42 -3.23
N HIS A 92 1.28 -9.54 -3.46
CA HIS A 92 1.81 -9.69 -4.82
C HIS A 92 1.32 -10.96 -5.53
N THR A 93 1.00 -12.02 -4.79
CA THR A 93 0.50 -13.27 -5.36
C THR A 93 -0.96 -13.15 -5.82
N SER A 94 -1.72 -12.17 -5.32
CA SER A 94 -3.06 -11.87 -5.82
C SER A 94 -3.08 -11.54 -7.33
N GLN A 95 -1.99 -10.98 -7.88
CA GLN A 95 -1.85 -10.77 -9.33
C GLN A 95 -1.72 -12.10 -10.09
N LEU A 96 -1.02 -13.08 -9.52
CA LEU A 96 -0.93 -14.44 -10.07
C LEU A 96 -2.28 -15.14 -10.02
N LYS A 97 -3.03 -14.97 -8.92
CA LYS A 97 -4.40 -15.50 -8.78
C LYS A 97 -5.34 -14.88 -9.80
N LEU A 98 -5.23 -13.58 -10.08
CA LEU A 98 -6.03 -12.91 -11.12
C LEU A 98 -5.76 -13.52 -12.52
N ILE A 99 -4.49 -13.69 -12.89
CA ILE A 99 -4.08 -14.32 -14.15
C ILE A 99 -4.60 -15.76 -14.22
N SER A 100 -4.42 -16.52 -13.13
CA SER A 100 -4.91 -17.88 -12.99
C SER A 100 -6.42 -17.97 -13.22
N LYS A 101 -7.19 -17.12 -12.53
CA LYS A 101 -8.65 -17.05 -12.64
C LYS A 101 -9.09 -16.69 -14.05
N ARG A 102 -8.40 -15.73 -14.70
CA ARG A 102 -8.76 -15.24 -16.02
C ARG A 102 -8.45 -16.23 -17.15
N PHE A 103 -7.29 -16.87 -17.08
CA PHE A 103 -6.75 -17.69 -18.17
C PHE A 103 -6.72 -19.19 -17.86
N SER A 104 -7.22 -19.61 -16.70
CA SER A 104 -7.19 -21.00 -16.24
C SER A 104 -5.78 -21.60 -16.21
N VAL A 105 -4.80 -20.80 -15.77
CA VAL A 105 -3.39 -21.21 -15.65
C VAL A 105 -3.06 -21.58 -14.21
N PRO A 106 -2.46 -22.73 -13.90
CA PRO A 106 -2.14 -23.11 -12.53
C PRO A 106 -0.99 -22.27 -11.94
N VAL A 107 -1.03 -22.01 -10.63
CA VAL A 107 0.03 -21.36 -9.85
C VAL A 107 0.57 -22.35 -8.81
N PRO A 108 1.42 -23.31 -9.20
CA PRO A 108 1.79 -24.45 -8.34
C PRO A 108 2.63 -24.05 -7.12
N ASN A 109 3.26 -22.88 -7.16
CA ASN A 109 4.13 -22.38 -6.09
C ASN A 109 3.37 -21.52 -5.05
N LEU A 110 2.05 -21.38 -5.19
CA LEU A 110 1.24 -20.70 -4.18
C LEU A 110 0.98 -21.69 -3.03
N THR A 111 1.35 -21.29 -1.81
CA THR A 111 1.10 -22.14 -0.64
C THR A 111 -0.39 -22.22 -0.34
N PRO A 112 -0.87 -23.32 0.29
CA PRO A 112 -2.27 -23.44 0.69
C PRO A 112 -2.72 -22.31 1.63
N TRP A 113 -1.84 -21.87 2.53
CA TRP A 113 -2.15 -20.77 3.45
C TRP A 113 -2.37 -19.45 2.70
N ARG A 114 -1.45 -19.05 1.79
CA ARG A 114 -1.64 -17.85 0.97
C ARG A 114 -2.89 -17.95 0.12
N ASP A 115 -3.13 -19.10 -0.51
CA ASP A 115 -4.30 -19.27 -1.35
C ASP A 115 -5.62 -19.09 -0.58
N SER A 116 -5.68 -19.54 0.67
CA SER A 116 -6.86 -19.32 1.54
C SER A 116 -6.95 -17.92 2.16
N THR A 117 -5.83 -17.19 2.27
CA THR A 117 -5.75 -15.92 3.02
C THR A 117 -5.88 -14.70 2.11
N VAL A 118 -5.30 -14.74 0.90
CA VAL A 118 -5.29 -13.59 -0.02
C VAL A 118 -6.33 -13.76 -1.14
N GLY A 119 -6.98 -12.66 -1.50
CA GLY A 119 -7.95 -12.61 -2.59
C GLY A 119 -7.30 -12.66 -3.98
N ASP A 120 -8.12 -12.85 -5.01
CA ASP A 120 -7.69 -12.98 -6.42
C ASP A 120 -7.75 -11.68 -7.24
N MET A 121 -7.92 -10.53 -6.57
CA MET A 121 -8.13 -9.19 -7.14
C MET A 121 -9.39 -9.01 -8.00
N THR A 122 -10.27 -10.00 -8.14
CA THR A 122 -11.44 -9.86 -9.01
C THR A 122 -12.43 -8.80 -8.51
N SER A 123 -12.49 -8.58 -7.20
CA SER A 123 -13.30 -7.52 -6.57
C SER A 123 -12.82 -6.10 -6.89
N ALA A 124 -11.60 -5.93 -7.43
CA ALA A 124 -11.13 -4.63 -7.96
C ALA A 124 -11.80 -4.24 -9.30
N PHE A 125 -12.64 -5.12 -9.84
CA PHE A 125 -13.37 -4.91 -11.09
C PHE A 125 -14.88 -5.03 -10.86
N ASN A 126 -15.64 -4.16 -11.52
CA ASN A 126 -17.09 -4.23 -11.59
C ASN A 126 -17.53 -4.82 -12.93
N PHE A 127 -17.58 -6.14 -13.02
CA PHE A 127 -18.04 -6.84 -14.23
C PHE A 127 -19.57 -6.88 -14.39
N ALA A 128 -20.33 -6.38 -13.40
CA ALA A 128 -21.79 -6.33 -13.47
C ALA A 128 -22.31 -5.18 -14.34
N VAL A 129 -21.46 -4.19 -14.64
CA VAL A 129 -21.79 -3.03 -15.48
C VAL A 129 -20.95 -3.09 -16.75
N PRO A 130 -21.50 -2.66 -17.92
CA PRO A 130 -20.70 -2.55 -19.13
C PRO A 130 -19.44 -1.71 -18.90
N PRO A 131 -18.28 -2.12 -19.45
CA PRO A 131 -17.03 -1.37 -19.27
C PRO A 131 -17.19 0.05 -19.80
N ASN A 132 -16.58 1.01 -19.11
CA ASN A 132 -16.52 2.39 -19.56
C ASN A 132 -15.11 2.72 -20.10
N PRO A 133 -14.87 2.62 -21.41
CA PRO A 133 -13.56 2.90 -21.99
C PRO A 133 -13.28 4.40 -22.15
N SER A 134 -14.18 5.27 -21.71
CA SER A 134 -14.00 6.72 -21.82
C SER A 134 -12.68 7.13 -21.17
N ARG A 135 -11.94 7.99 -21.86
CA ARG A 135 -10.66 8.49 -21.38
C ARG A 135 -10.86 9.20 -20.04
N PRO A 136 -10.19 8.76 -18.96
CA PRO A 136 -10.27 9.48 -17.68
C PRO A 136 -9.70 10.88 -17.85
N SER A 137 -10.32 11.87 -17.21
CA SER A 137 -9.76 13.22 -17.14
C SER A 137 -8.48 13.17 -16.30
N LEU A 138 -7.33 13.14 -16.98
CA LEU A 138 -6.01 13.26 -16.36
C LEU A 138 -5.60 14.73 -16.24
N SER A 139 -6.57 15.64 -16.05
CA SER A 139 -6.25 17.02 -15.70
C SER A 139 -5.25 16.96 -14.55
N HIS A 140 -4.12 17.67 -14.71
CA HIS A 140 -3.04 17.69 -13.72
C HIS A 140 -3.66 17.77 -12.32
N PRO A 141 -3.17 16.98 -11.33
CA PRO A 141 -3.59 17.19 -9.96
C PRO A 141 -3.40 18.67 -9.72
N GLY A 142 -4.50 19.38 -9.46
CA GLY A 142 -4.49 20.82 -9.47
C GLY A 142 -3.55 21.27 -8.36
N LEU A 143 -2.28 21.50 -8.68
CA LEU A 143 -1.38 22.31 -7.87
C LEU A 143 -1.97 23.71 -7.68
N ALA A 144 -2.94 24.08 -8.53
CA ALA A 144 -3.79 25.26 -8.46
C ALA A 144 -5.20 25.03 -7.84
N ALA A 145 -5.60 23.79 -7.53
CA ALA A 145 -6.94 23.47 -7.01
C ALA A 145 -7.00 23.32 -5.48
N LEU A 146 -5.84 23.29 -4.80
CA LEU A 146 -5.81 23.69 -3.40
C LEU A 146 -5.93 25.22 -3.37
N PRO A 147 -6.86 25.82 -2.62
CA PRO A 147 -6.66 27.20 -2.20
C PRO A 147 -5.42 27.17 -1.30
N LYS A 148 -4.24 27.38 -1.87
CA LYS A 148 -2.94 27.41 -1.17
C LYS A 148 -2.80 28.60 -0.20
N LEU A 149 -3.89 29.20 0.25
CA LEU A 149 -3.87 30.52 0.87
C LEU A 149 -4.55 30.60 2.26
N PRO A 150 -5.69 29.94 2.56
CA PRO A 150 -6.32 30.14 3.87
C PRO A 150 -5.55 29.48 5.02
N GLN A 151 -4.86 28.36 4.76
CA GLN A 151 -4.11 27.63 5.80
C GLN A 151 -2.62 28.00 5.82
N CYS A 152 -2.09 28.50 4.71
CA CYS A 152 -0.71 28.99 4.65
C CYS A 152 -0.53 30.29 5.43
N ILE A 153 -1.51 31.21 5.43
CA ILE A 153 -1.40 32.48 6.15
C ILE A 153 -1.25 32.27 7.67
N PRO A 154 -2.12 31.48 8.35
CA PRO A 154 -1.92 31.14 9.76
C PRO A 154 -0.57 30.46 10.01
N ASN A 155 -0.15 29.55 9.12
CA ASN A 155 1.11 28.82 9.29
C ASN A 155 2.34 29.73 9.11
N VAL A 156 2.30 30.71 8.21
CA VAL A 156 3.36 31.72 8.07
C VAL A 156 3.38 32.65 9.28
N TRP A 157 2.21 33.10 9.75
CA TRP A 157 2.10 33.97 10.92
C TRP A 157 2.51 33.28 12.22
N LEU A 158 2.19 31.99 12.36
CA LEU A 158 2.59 31.13 13.48
C LEU A 158 4.02 30.57 13.34
N GLY A 159 4.76 30.93 12.28
CA GLY A 159 6.16 30.53 12.07
C GLY A 159 6.36 29.03 11.83
N THR A 160 5.34 28.33 11.32
CA THR A 160 5.39 26.88 11.06
C THR A 160 5.82 26.52 9.64
N VAL A 161 5.90 27.51 8.74
CA VAL A 161 6.50 27.37 7.40
C VAL A 161 7.93 27.91 7.46
N GLY A 162 8.91 27.12 7.00
CA GLY A 162 10.33 27.49 6.93
C GLY A 162 10.65 28.59 5.92
N VAL A 163 10.01 29.75 6.04
CA VAL A 163 10.20 30.90 5.14
C VAL A 163 10.97 32.04 5.79
N ASN A 164 11.04 32.10 7.11
CA ASN A 164 11.93 33.04 7.80
C ASN A 164 13.24 32.32 8.18
N PRO A 165 14.40 32.92 7.87
CA PRO A 165 15.69 32.39 8.31
C PRO A 165 15.92 32.73 9.78
N ASN A 166 16.42 31.75 10.53
CA ASN A 166 16.83 31.95 11.91
C ASN A 166 17.91 33.05 11.99
N PRO A 167 17.71 34.14 12.75
CA PRO A 167 18.69 35.23 12.83
C PRO A 167 20.03 34.83 13.43
N TYR A 168 20.13 33.64 14.04
CA TYR A 168 21.38 33.09 14.59
C TYR A 168 22.03 32.00 13.72
N THR A 169 21.30 31.31 12.85
CA THR A 169 21.83 30.16 12.07
C THR A 169 21.60 30.24 10.56
N GLY A 170 20.82 31.21 10.07
CA GLY A 170 20.51 31.39 8.64
C GLY A 170 19.64 30.30 8.02
N SER A 171 19.25 29.27 8.78
CA SER A 171 18.45 28.14 8.29
C SER A 171 16.94 28.42 8.34
N PRO A 172 16.13 27.80 7.45
CA PRO A 172 14.67 27.92 7.48
C PRO A 172 14.07 27.54 8.84
N GLN A 173 13.28 28.42 9.46
CA GLN A 173 12.56 28.14 10.71
C GLN A 173 11.31 27.30 10.43
N GLY A 174 11.46 25.98 10.35
CA GLY A 174 10.35 25.05 10.58
C GLY A 174 10.11 24.89 12.08
N ILE A 175 8.94 24.41 12.49
CA ILE A 175 8.72 24.00 13.88
C ILE A 175 9.83 22.98 14.21
N PRO A 176 10.74 23.25 15.16
CA PRO A 176 11.69 22.23 15.56
C PRO A 176 10.86 21.08 16.13
N TYR A 177 10.97 19.89 15.52
CA TYR A 177 10.38 18.70 16.09
C TYR A 177 10.97 18.55 17.49
N ARG A 178 10.16 18.82 18.51
CA ARG A 178 10.61 18.75 19.90
C ARG A 178 10.72 17.27 20.23
N VAL A 179 11.92 16.71 20.05
CA VAL A 179 12.21 15.34 20.44
C VAL A 179 11.96 15.25 21.95
N PRO A 180 10.96 14.48 22.41
CA PRO A 180 10.70 14.35 23.84
C PRO A 180 11.94 13.75 24.51
N PHE A 181 12.40 14.40 25.59
CA PHE A 181 13.50 13.91 26.41
C PHE A 181 12.99 13.65 27.83
N PRO A 182 13.33 12.51 28.46
CA PRO A 182 14.20 11.45 27.95
C PRO A 182 13.53 10.64 26.83
N GLN A 183 14.32 10.29 25.81
CA GLN A 183 13.90 9.32 24.81
C GLN A 183 13.89 7.95 25.47
N SER A 184 12.69 7.43 25.73
CA SER A 184 12.49 6.03 26.04
C SER A 184 11.81 5.37 24.84
N LEU A 185 12.16 4.11 24.56
CA LEU A 185 11.36 3.31 23.64
C LEU A 185 9.92 3.30 24.20
N PRO A 186 8.89 3.60 23.39
CA PRO A 186 7.52 3.48 23.85
C PRO A 186 7.31 2.03 24.29
N SER A 187 6.78 1.82 25.50
CA SER A 187 6.29 0.49 25.85
C SER A 187 5.19 0.13 24.86
N GLN A 188 5.27 -1.04 24.25
CA GLN A 188 4.18 -1.58 23.45
C GLN A 188 2.91 -1.54 24.31
N GLU A 189 1.90 -0.77 23.90
CA GLU A 189 0.65 -0.72 24.65
C GLU A 189 0.12 -2.14 24.78
N THR A 190 -0.26 -2.54 26.00
CA THR A 190 -0.96 -3.79 26.21
C THR A 190 -2.28 -3.68 25.47
N THR A 191 -2.42 -4.41 24.37
CA THR A 191 -3.61 -4.43 23.53
C THR A 191 -4.85 -4.58 24.41
N PRO A 192 -5.76 -3.59 24.48
CA PRO A 192 -7.05 -3.82 25.11
C PRO A 192 -7.77 -4.91 24.32
N ALA A 193 -8.59 -5.72 25.01
CA ALA A 193 -9.43 -6.72 24.35
C ALA A 193 -10.16 -6.06 23.17
N ARG A 194 -9.83 -6.50 21.96
CA ARG A 194 -10.28 -5.88 20.70
C ARG A 194 -11.80 -5.78 20.70
N GLY A 195 -12.33 -4.56 20.71
CA GLY A 195 -13.73 -4.32 20.35
C GLY A 195 -13.97 -4.77 18.92
N ILE A 196 -15.00 -5.56 18.70
CA ILE A 196 -15.47 -5.97 17.36
C ILE A 196 -15.80 -4.68 16.59
N PRO A 197 -15.21 -4.43 15.40
CA PRO A 197 -15.58 -3.28 14.59
C PRO A 197 -17.07 -3.36 14.23
N SER A 198 -17.81 -2.30 14.53
CA SER A 198 -19.22 -2.17 14.21
C SER A 198 -19.43 -2.16 12.70
N GLY A 199 -19.86 -3.28 12.14
CA GLY A 199 -20.38 -3.41 10.79
C GLY A 199 -21.57 -4.40 10.80
N PRO A 200 -22.71 -4.06 10.16
CA PRO A 200 -23.85 -4.95 10.08
C PRO A 200 -23.51 -6.18 9.23
N CYS A 201 -24.02 -7.33 9.67
CA CYS A 201 -23.95 -8.64 9.03
C CYS A 201 -24.88 -8.75 7.83
#